data_AF-A0A168K9J2-F1
#
_entry.id   AF-A0A168K9J2-F1
#
_cell.length_a   1.000
_cell.length_b   1.000
_cell.length_c   1.000
_cell.angle_alpha   90.00
_cell.angle_beta   90.00
_cell.angle_gamma   90.00
#
_symmetry.space_group_name_H-M   'P 1'
#
loop_
_entity.id
_entity.type
_entity.pdbx_description
1 polymer ?
#
loop_
_entity_poly.entity_id
_entity_poly.type
_entity_poly.pdbx_seq_one_letter_code
_entity_poly.pdbx_strand_id
1 'polypeptide(L)'
;MSKVDDSMRMHMSDISDLEKEVLSRQLQKSPLCQAQQPTDRHITTLDIFDFDSTLFLSPLLSPNIWHSSFVNTITTENLLGPGWWRDIRSLQLHLSKDESSTPWCRFWNEDIVTQVRASMADPSHLTVLLTGRRYHPFHALMDNILASKGLVFDIVGLRPDPESDAPDHPAGFMFNHEPNVFETTMHFKTSFIVNILHHYPSLTDIVMWDDRQSHICVFQEYLARMKKLGLVQRGEMVCVVPARPKYNPEWEHKTVTSMLETHNAAVLALRHAGEPFTEPNVVIENHGQLISSANTYSLKKIDWLLVLKLPSSVTTCLRSVFEPLYRQDVVEAEAPPTWKSANAEEPVFFGNQVLLAVNTKEMASQLAQELGIVVGKELHFKVVARSVGSSEHGMCLQVQIQDARFILPLWYKPSSFNYLLVQNVDWIPSLDSVQLDESSLKGVVDYHHLLTVERLEDLCPN
;
A
#
# COMPACT_ATOMS: atom_id res chain seq x y z
N MET A 1 -8.73 15.25 -22.29
CA MET A 1 -9.03 16.37 -21.38
C MET A 1 -10.18 15.91 -20.50
N SER A 2 -9.89 15.37 -19.31
CA SER A 2 -10.94 15.00 -18.36
C SER A 2 -11.67 16.25 -17.90
N LYS A 3 -12.99 16.16 -17.77
CA LYS A 3 -13.77 17.18 -17.05
C LYS A 3 -13.17 17.29 -15.66
N VAL A 4 -12.77 18.50 -15.26
CA VAL A 4 -12.51 18.82 -13.86
C VAL A 4 -13.77 18.47 -13.10
N ASP A 5 -13.61 17.67 -12.05
CA ASP A 5 -14.71 17.18 -11.23
C ASP A 5 -15.32 18.35 -10.45
N ASP A 6 -16.65 18.55 -10.57
CA ASP A 6 -17.43 19.53 -9.78
C ASP A 6 -17.49 19.14 -8.28
N SER A 7 -16.77 18.08 -7.89
CA SER A 7 -16.73 17.51 -6.54
C SER A 7 -15.85 18.26 -5.53
N MET A 8 -14.92 19.10 -5.96
CA MET A 8 -13.97 19.76 -5.04
C MET A 8 -14.62 20.93 -4.29
N ARG A 9 -14.58 20.90 -2.96
CA ARG A 9 -15.15 21.93 -2.08
C ARG A 9 -14.23 23.14 -2.00
N MET A 10 -14.73 24.32 -2.37
CA MET A 10 -13.96 25.57 -2.40
C MET A 10 -14.44 26.57 -1.35
N HIS A 11 -15.72 26.49 -0.97
CA HIS A 11 -16.37 27.41 -0.04
C HIS A 11 -17.17 26.67 1.02
N MET A 12 -17.39 27.29 2.18
CA MET A 12 -18.23 26.72 3.24
C MET A 12 -19.67 26.45 2.78
N SER A 13 -20.16 27.17 1.75
CA SER A 13 -21.46 26.91 1.11
C SER A 13 -21.54 25.57 0.39
N ASP A 14 -20.40 25.00 0.01
CA ASP A 14 -20.32 23.73 -0.71
C ASP A 14 -20.40 22.54 0.25
N ILE A 15 -20.28 22.79 1.56
CA ILE A 15 -20.24 21.80 2.63
C ILE A 15 -21.64 21.76 3.29
N SER A 16 -22.18 20.55 3.46
CA SER A 16 -23.45 20.36 4.16
C SER A 16 -23.34 20.70 5.66
N ASP A 17 -24.45 20.99 6.31
CA ASP A 17 -24.43 21.38 7.73
C ASP A 17 -23.95 20.25 8.64
N LEU A 18 -24.28 18.99 8.30
CA LEU A 18 -23.75 17.81 8.99
C LEU A 18 -22.23 17.72 8.88
N GLU A 19 -21.68 17.86 7.67
CA GLU A 19 -20.23 17.84 7.44
C GLU A 19 -19.54 18.99 8.21
N LYS A 20 -20.12 20.20 8.22
CA LYS A 20 -19.60 21.34 8.98
C LYS A 20 -19.58 21.07 10.48
N GLU A 21 -20.65 20.49 11.04
CA GLU A 21 -20.73 20.16 12.46
C GLU A 21 -19.62 19.18 12.84
N VAL A 22 -19.49 18.09 12.06
CA VAL A 22 -18.47 17.06 12.30
C VAL A 22 -17.05 17.64 12.23
N LEU A 23 -16.76 18.46 11.22
CA LEU A 23 -15.46 19.14 11.08
C LEU A 23 -15.20 20.12 12.21
N SER A 24 -16.21 20.87 12.64
CA SER A 24 -16.11 21.82 13.76
C SER A 24 -15.82 21.09 15.07
N ARG A 25 -16.48 19.96 15.34
CA ARG A 25 -16.20 19.11 16.51
C ARG A 25 -14.79 18.53 16.47
N GLN A 26 -14.31 18.11 15.29
CA GLN A 26 -12.94 17.62 15.13
C GLN A 26 -11.91 18.73 15.40
N LEU A 27 -12.14 19.94 14.87
CA LEU A 27 -11.29 21.10 15.14
C LEU A 27 -11.29 21.46 16.63
N GLN A 28 -12.46 21.55 17.27
CA GLN A 28 -12.57 21.87 18.71
C GLN A 28 -11.85 20.85 19.61
N LYS A 29 -11.82 19.57 19.21
CA LYS A 29 -11.10 18.51 19.92
C LYS A 29 -9.60 18.45 19.61
N SER A 30 -9.11 19.26 18.66
CA SER A 30 -7.69 19.25 18.28
C SER A 30 -6.78 19.74 19.40
N PRO A 31 -5.50 19.30 19.43
CA PRO A 31 -4.51 19.84 20.35
C PRO A 31 -4.42 21.37 20.33
N LEU A 32 -4.57 22.00 19.16
CA LEU A 32 -4.58 23.45 19.01
C LEU A 32 -5.68 24.14 19.83
N CYS A 33 -6.91 23.62 19.80
CA CYS A 33 -8.03 24.20 20.52
C CYS A 33 -8.10 23.76 21.98
N GLN A 34 -7.56 22.59 22.32
CA GLN A 34 -7.54 22.07 23.69
C GLN A 34 -6.41 22.64 24.52
N ALA A 35 -5.25 22.90 23.91
CA ALA A 35 -4.14 23.51 24.60
C ALA A 35 -4.46 24.98 24.86
N GLN A 36 -4.27 25.44 26.10
CA GLN A 36 -4.24 26.86 26.47
C GLN A 36 -2.96 27.55 25.93
N GLN A 37 -2.54 27.20 24.71
CA GLN A 37 -1.40 27.79 24.03
C GLN A 37 -1.62 29.30 23.86
N PRO A 38 -0.54 30.11 23.82
CA PRO A 38 -0.68 31.56 23.73
C PRO A 38 -1.48 31.91 22.48
N THR A 39 -2.56 32.65 22.67
CA THR A 39 -3.52 33.10 21.64
C THR A 39 -2.94 34.07 20.61
N ASP A 40 -1.61 34.14 20.48
CA ASP A 40 -0.86 35.18 19.77
C ASP A 40 -0.01 34.64 18.61
N ARG A 41 -0.21 33.36 18.20
CA ARG A 41 0.41 32.82 16.98
C ARG A 41 -0.25 33.48 15.76
N HIS A 42 0.52 34.29 15.03
CA HIS A 42 0.11 34.81 13.73
C HIS A 42 0.37 33.74 12.65
N ILE A 43 -0.57 32.81 12.53
CA ILE A 43 -0.49 31.68 11.59
C ILE A 43 -0.82 32.15 10.18
N THR A 44 0.11 31.94 9.23
CA THR A 44 -0.04 32.31 7.81
C THR A 44 0.02 31.13 6.85
N THR A 45 0.59 30.01 7.28
CA THR A 45 0.82 28.85 6.41
C THR A 45 0.19 27.59 6.99
N LEU A 46 -0.51 26.83 6.15
CA LEU A 46 -1.11 25.54 6.50
C LEU A 46 -0.30 24.42 5.85
N ASP A 47 0.38 23.64 6.68
CA ASP A 47 1.19 22.50 6.25
C ASP A 47 0.41 21.20 6.52
N ILE A 48 0.13 20.45 5.46
CA ILE A 48 -0.71 19.24 5.50
C ILE A 48 0.08 18.02 5.07
N PHE A 49 0.27 17.09 6.00
CA PHE A 49 0.96 15.84 5.75
C PHE A 49 -0.05 14.70 5.64
N ASP A 50 -0.03 13.93 4.55
CA ASP A 50 -0.72 12.64 4.51
C ASP A 50 0.02 11.60 5.38
N PHE A 51 -0.72 10.58 5.82
CA PHE A 51 -0.19 9.54 6.70
C PHE A 51 0.36 8.34 5.93
N ASP A 52 -0.48 7.62 5.19
CA ASP A 52 -0.18 6.28 4.67
C ASP A 52 0.75 6.34 3.47
N SER A 53 1.97 5.82 3.60
CA SER A 53 3.07 5.83 2.61
C SER A 53 3.70 7.21 2.37
N THR A 54 3.23 8.25 3.08
CA THR A 54 3.79 9.60 3.08
C THR A 54 4.64 9.84 4.32
N LEU A 55 4.02 10.10 5.48
CA LEU A 55 4.72 10.25 6.76
C LEU A 55 5.10 8.90 7.37
N PHE A 56 4.19 7.93 7.26
CA PHE A 56 4.29 6.61 7.85
C PHE A 56 4.35 5.55 6.75
N LEU A 57 5.28 4.60 6.86
CA LEU A 57 5.46 3.49 5.93
C LEU A 57 4.40 2.41 6.17
N SER A 58 3.12 2.78 6.06
CA SER A 58 2.01 1.87 6.28
C SER A 58 2.18 0.59 5.46
N PRO A 59 2.01 -0.60 6.06
CA PRO A 59 2.16 -1.83 5.31
C PRO A 59 1.17 -1.93 4.16
N LEU A 60 1.70 -2.40 3.04
CA LEU A 60 0.98 -2.64 1.81
C LEU A 60 1.04 -4.12 1.49
N LEU A 61 -0.02 -4.62 0.86
CA LEU A 61 -0.05 -5.99 0.37
C LEU A 61 0.96 -6.17 -0.78
N SER A 62 1.75 -7.22 -0.68
CA SER A 62 2.81 -7.60 -1.59
C SER A 62 2.24 -8.28 -2.83
N PRO A 63 2.54 -7.80 -4.04
CA PRO A 63 2.13 -8.46 -5.29
C PRO A 63 2.85 -9.79 -5.52
N ASN A 64 3.90 -10.11 -4.73
CA ASN A 64 4.58 -11.40 -4.74
C ASN A 64 3.82 -12.48 -3.92
N ILE A 65 2.77 -12.09 -3.19
CA ILE A 65 1.94 -13.02 -2.39
C ILE A 65 0.50 -12.99 -2.91
N TRP A 66 -0.05 -11.81 -3.13
CA TRP A 66 -1.46 -11.62 -3.42
C TRP A 66 -1.70 -11.24 -4.86
N HIS A 67 -2.71 -11.86 -5.47
CA HIS A 67 -3.17 -11.45 -6.78
C HIS A 67 -3.83 -10.06 -6.73
N SER A 68 -3.65 -9.26 -7.79
CA SER A 68 -4.12 -7.87 -7.85
C SER A 68 -5.63 -7.72 -7.61
N SER A 69 -6.43 -8.66 -8.10
CA SER A 69 -7.89 -8.66 -7.88
C SER A 69 -8.25 -8.89 -6.41
N PHE A 70 -7.48 -9.72 -5.69
CA PHE A 70 -7.68 -9.91 -4.26
C PHE A 70 -7.24 -8.67 -3.46
N VAL A 71 -6.12 -8.04 -3.84
CA VAL A 71 -5.72 -6.75 -3.24
C VAL A 71 -6.84 -5.72 -3.37
N ASN A 72 -7.47 -5.61 -4.54
CA ASN A 72 -8.65 -4.76 -4.73
C ASN A 72 -9.81 -5.17 -3.81
N THR A 73 -10.06 -6.48 -3.69
CA THR A 73 -11.14 -7.02 -2.87
C THR A 73 -10.97 -6.71 -1.38
N ILE A 74 -9.80 -6.98 -0.82
CA ILE A 74 -9.56 -6.79 0.62
C ILE A 74 -9.32 -5.32 0.98
N THR A 75 -8.96 -4.46 0.03
CA THR A 75 -8.84 -3.01 0.27
C THR A 75 -10.18 -2.27 0.13
N THR A 76 -11.15 -2.87 -0.57
CA THR A 76 -12.52 -2.33 -0.67
C THR A 76 -13.18 -2.30 0.70
N GLU A 77 -13.62 -1.12 1.13
CA GLU A 77 -14.31 -0.96 2.42
C GLU A 77 -15.57 -1.83 2.47
N ASN A 78 -15.77 -2.51 3.60
CA ASN A 78 -16.97 -3.31 3.91
C ASN A 78 -17.24 -4.52 3.00
N LEU A 79 -16.29 -4.92 2.14
CA LEU A 79 -16.44 -6.11 1.30
C LEU A 79 -15.95 -7.37 2.03
N LEU A 80 -14.69 -7.38 2.44
CA LEU A 80 -14.09 -8.45 3.26
C LEU A 80 -13.63 -7.85 4.58
N GLY A 81 -14.48 -7.98 5.59
CA GLY A 81 -14.27 -7.25 6.84
C GLY A 81 -14.40 -5.74 6.63
N PRO A 82 -13.71 -4.91 7.44
CA PRO A 82 -13.75 -3.46 7.29
C PRO A 82 -13.08 -2.96 5.99
N GLY A 83 -12.23 -3.81 5.39
CA GLY A 83 -11.25 -3.44 4.37
C GLY A 83 -9.90 -3.07 4.99
N TRP A 84 -8.80 -3.31 4.28
CA TRP A 84 -7.42 -3.15 4.74
C TRP A 84 -7.14 -1.79 5.40
N TRP A 85 -7.63 -0.70 4.78
CA TRP A 85 -7.41 0.66 5.26
C TRP A 85 -8.25 1.03 6.48
N ARG A 86 -9.32 0.28 6.76
CA ARG A 86 -10.20 0.50 7.92
C ARG A 86 -9.90 -0.48 9.07
N ASP A 87 -9.28 -1.62 8.77
CA ASP A 87 -8.98 -2.63 9.76
C ASP A 87 -7.78 -2.22 10.64
N ILE A 88 -7.99 -2.14 11.95
CA ILE A 88 -6.94 -1.77 12.92
C ILE A 88 -5.70 -2.66 12.81
N ARG A 89 -5.88 -3.94 12.42
CA ARG A 89 -4.80 -4.92 12.31
C ARG A 89 -3.75 -4.52 11.28
N SER A 90 -4.11 -3.70 10.29
CA SER A 90 -3.16 -3.15 9.31
C SER A 90 -2.07 -2.26 9.93
N LEU A 91 -2.28 -1.73 11.14
CA LEU A 91 -1.31 -0.94 11.90
C LEU A 91 -0.92 -1.57 13.26
N GLN A 92 -1.46 -2.75 13.60
CA GLN A 92 -1.06 -3.54 14.78
C GLN A 92 0.18 -4.38 14.45
N LEU A 93 1.28 -3.67 14.26
CA LEU A 93 2.58 -4.24 13.94
C LEU A 93 3.14 -4.89 15.20
N HIS A 94 3.19 -6.22 15.19
CA HIS A 94 3.85 -6.96 16.26
C HIS A 94 5.32 -7.05 15.91
N LEU A 95 6.18 -6.36 16.66
CA LEU A 95 7.61 -6.65 16.59
C LEU A 95 7.85 -8.04 17.17
N SER A 96 8.80 -8.77 16.58
CA SER A 96 9.34 -9.99 17.18
C SER A 96 9.71 -9.74 18.64
N LYS A 97 9.51 -10.74 19.51
CA LYS A 97 9.67 -10.69 20.98
C LYS A 97 11.00 -10.11 21.51
N ASP A 98 12.00 -9.90 20.64
CA ASP A 98 13.35 -9.44 20.98
C ASP A 98 13.58 -7.92 20.86
N GLU A 99 12.59 -7.11 20.45
CA GLU A 99 12.79 -5.66 20.30
C GLU A 99 12.14 -4.84 21.43
N SER A 100 12.97 -4.20 22.25
CA SER A 100 12.57 -3.26 23.31
C SER A 100 12.09 -1.90 22.79
N SER A 101 11.99 -1.72 21.48
CA SER A 101 11.52 -0.49 20.84
C SER A 101 10.00 -0.50 20.65
N THR A 102 9.38 0.69 20.65
CA THR A 102 7.98 0.81 20.27
C THR A 102 7.74 0.26 18.85
N PRO A 103 6.60 -0.39 18.59
CA PRO A 103 6.37 -1.18 17.37
C PRO A 103 6.53 -0.43 16.04
N TRP A 104 6.45 0.90 16.09
CA TRP A 104 6.41 1.78 14.93
C TRP A 104 7.74 2.45 14.59
N CYS A 105 8.81 2.27 15.38
CA CYS A 105 10.07 3.02 15.21
C CYS A 105 10.67 2.92 13.80
N ARG A 106 10.46 1.80 13.11
CA ARG A 106 11.01 1.53 11.77
C ARG A 106 10.06 1.87 10.63
N PHE A 107 8.90 2.44 10.92
CA PHE A 107 7.86 2.70 9.93
C PHE A 107 7.74 4.21 9.62
N TRP A 108 8.79 4.98 9.83
CA TRP A 108 8.79 6.43 9.55
C TRP A 108 9.57 6.76 8.30
N ASN A 109 9.00 7.66 7.50
CA ASN A 109 9.74 8.36 6.46
C ASN A 109 10.49 9.53 7.10
N GLU A 110 11.79 9.36 7.39
CA GLU A 110 12.55 10.36 8.16
C GLU A 110 12.73 11.69 7.41
N ASP A 111 12.66 11.69 6.08
CA ASP A 111 12.69 12.93 5.30
C ASP A 111 11.43 13.75 5.59
N ILE A 112 10.26 13.11 5.64
CA ILE A 112 8.99 13.76 5.94
C ILE A 112 8.87 14.10 7.43
N VAL A 113 9.36 13.25 8.34
CA VAL A 113 9.47 13.59 9.77
C VAL A 113 10.29 14.87 9.98
N THR A 114 11.35 15.07 9.19
CA THR A 114 12.15 16.30 9.24
C THR A 114 11.32 17.51 8.81
N GLN A 115 10.51 17.39 7.76
CA GLN A 115 9.60 18.46 7.34
C GLN A 115 8.51 18.76 8.39
N VAL A 116 7.91 17.73 8.98
CA VAL A 116 6.93 17.89 10.07
C VAL A 116 7.55 18.64 11.24
N ARG A 117 8.77 18.28 11.66
CA ARG A 117 9.46 18.97 12.77
C ARG A 117 9.81 20.41 12.45
N ALA A 118 10.16 20.71 11.20
CA ALA A 118 10.39 22.08 10.76
C ALA A 118 9.09 22.91 10.84
N SER A 119 7.97 22.36 10.33
CA SER A 119 6.64 22.97 10.44
C SER A 119 6.22 23.19 11.90
N MET A 120 6.40 22.19 12.77
CA MET A 120 6.07 22.29 14.20
C MET A 120 6.90 23.35 14.95
N ALA A 121 8.12 23.64 14.48
CA ALA A 121 9.01 24.62 15.10
C ALA A 121 8.72 26.06 14.66
N ASP A 122 8.04 26.25 13.52
CA ASP A 122 7.71 27.56 12.99
C ASP A 122 6.34 28.05 13.55
N PRO A 123 6.31 29.13 14.36
CA PRO A 123 5.07 29.62 14.96
C PRO A 123 4.06 30.18 13.94
N SER A 124 4.49 30.50 12.72
CA SER A 124 3.64 30.97 11.62
C SER A 124 3.01 29.84 10.80
N HIS A 125 3.37 28.59 11.08
CA HIS A 125 2.83 27.41 10.42
C HIS A 125 1.77 26.75 11.29
N LEU A 126 0.72 26.21 10.68
CA LEU A 126 -0.27 25.31 11.28
C LEU A 126 0.00 23.90 10.76
N THR A 127 0.48 23.02 11.64
CA THR A 127 0.94 21.68 11.27
C THR A 127 -0.18 20.67 11.40
N VAL A 128 -0.64 20.11 10.27
CA VAL A 128 -1.79 19.21 10.20
C VAL A 128 -1.41 17.85 9.65
N LEU A 129 -1.86 16.78 10.33
CA LEU A 129 -1.92 15.44 9.76
C LEU A 129 -3.31 15.24 9.16
N LEU A 130 -3.43 14.87 7.89
CA LEU A 130 -4.72 14.67 7.24
C LEU A 130 -4.76 13.37 6.42
N THR A 131 -5.53 12.39 6.90
CA THR A 131 -5.53 11.03 6.33
C THR A 131 -6.94 10.52 6.01
N GLY A 132 -7.01 9.61 5.04
CA GLY A 132 -8.24 8.85 4.74
C GLY A 132 -8.58 7.78 5.76
N ARG A 133 -7.68 7.47 6.73
CA ARG A 133 -7.98 6.56 7.85
C ARG A 133 -9.18 7.07 8.64
N ARG A 134 -10.07 6.15 9.01
CA ARG A 134 -11.29 6.46 9.77
C ARG A 134 -10.97 6.83 11.21
N TYR A 135 -11.82 7.66 11.81
CA TYR A 135 -11.68 8.02 13.22
C TYR A 135 -11.78 6.78 14.13
N HIS A 136 -12.76 5.91 13.93
CA HIS A 136 -12.81 4.58 14.53
C HIS A 136 -12.29 3.53 13.53
N PRO A 137 -11.39 2.64 13.96
CA PRO A 137 -10.84 2.48 15.31
C PRO A 137 -9.53 3.26 15.56
N PHE A 138 -9.09 4.13 14.64
CA PHE A 138 -7.71 4.62 14.64
C PHE A 138 -7.40 5.80 15.58
N HIS A 139 -8.37 6.55 16.09
CA HIS A 139 -8.09 7.77 16.87
C HIS A 139 -7.13 7.48 18.05
N ALA A 140 -7.43 6.46 18.86
CA ALA A 140 -6.58 6.07 19.98
C ALA A 140 -5.24 5.45 19.52
N LEU A 141 -5.23 4.76 18.38
CA LEU A 141 -4.00 4.15 17.85
C LEU A 141 -3.05 5.20 17.25
N MET A 142 -3.61 6.20 16.56
CA MET A 142 -2.87 7.27 15.90
C MET A 142 -2.09 8.10 16.92
N ASP A 143 -2.71 8.44 18.05
CA ASP A 143 -2.05 9.16 19.13
C ASP A 143 -0.80 8.39 19.64
N ASN A 144 -0.92 7.08 19.82
CA ASN A 144 0.21 6.22 20.23
C ASN A 144 1.31 6.15 19.16
N ILE A 145 0.93 6.05 17.88
CA ILE A 145 1.88 6.05 16.76
C ILE A 145 2.64 7.37 16.75
N LEU A 146 1.96 8.51 16.73
CA LEU A 146 2.57 9.84 16.69
C LEU A 146 3.46 10.10 17.91
N ALA A 147 3.00 9.71 19.10
CA ALA A 147 3.77 9.82 20.35
C ALA A 147 5.06 9.00 20.32
N SER A 148 5.08 7.84 19.65
CA SER A 148 6.30 7.01 19.51
C SER A 148 7.43 7.73 18.77
N LYS A 149 7.12 8.80 18.02
CA LYS A 149 8.09 9.64 17.31
C LYS A 149 8.19 11.07 17.86
N GLY A 150 7.44 11.36 18.92
CA GLY A 150 7.36 12.68 19.54
C GLY A 150 6.77 13.75 18.62
N LEU A 151 5.89 13.36 17.68
CA LEU A 151 5.23 14.29 16.78
C LEU A 151 3.92 14.77 17.41
N VAL A 152 3.78 16.09 17.51
CA VAL A 152 2.61 16.75 18.10
C VAL A 152 2.05 17.71 17.06
N PHE A 153 1.06 17.24 16.32
CA PHE A 153 0.36 18.04 15.32
C PHE A 153 -0.59 19.02 16.01
N ASP A 154 -0.75 20.21 15.43
CA ASP A 154 -1.77 21.16 15.88
C ASP A 154 -3.17 20.56 15.68
N ILE A 155 -3.37 19.83 14.57
CA ILE A 155 -4.62 19.13 14.24
C ILE A 155 -4.35 17.77 13.61
N VAL A 156 -5.07 16.74 14.06
CA VAL A 156 -5.09 15.41 13.45
C VAL A 156 -6.45 15.17 12.81
N GLY A 157 -6.49 15.25 11.48
CA GLY A 157 -7.67 15.05 10.64
C GLY A 157 -7.83 13.59 10.22
N LEU A 158 -8.65 12.84 10.97
CA LEU A 158 -9.11 11.50 10.60
C LEU A 158 -10.46 11.60 9.87
N ARG A 159 -10.68 10.75 8.87
CA ARG A 159 -11.95 10.71 8.14
C ARG A 159 -13.07 10.29 9.11
N PRO A 160 -14.13 11.09 9.28
CA PRO A 160 -15.20 10.74 10.21
C PRO A 160 -15.93 9.45 9.82
N ASP A 161 -16.40 8.74 10.84
CA ASP A 161 -17.34 7.63 10.70
C ASP A 161 -18.76 8.16 10.44
N PRO A 162 -19.69 7.30 9.99
CA PRO A 162 -21.11 7.61 10.06
C PRO A 162 -21.54 7.99 11.49
N GLU A 163 -22.48 8.94 11.59
CA GLU A 163 -23.03 9.43 12.86
C GLU A 163 -24.19 8.53 13.32
N SER A 164 -23.89 7.29 13.70
CA SER A 164 -24.89 6.39 14.29
C SER A 164 -24.82 6.38 15.81
N ASP A 165 -25.98 6.27 16.45
CA ASP A 165 -26.14 6.02 17.89
C ASP A 165 -25.89 4.53 18.26
N ALA A 166 -25.52 3.65 17.33
CA ALA A 166 -25.41 2.22 17.59
C ALA A 166 -24.10 1.91 18.35
N PRO A 167 -24.17 1.70 19.68
CA PRO A 167 -23.00 1.42 20.49
C PRO A 167 -22.62 -0.04 20.27
N ASP A 168 -21.31 -0.31 20.15
CA ASP A 168 -20.70 -1.60 20.46
C ASP A 168 -21.59 -2.82 20.20
N HIS A 169 -21.88 -3.13 18.93
CA HIS A 169 -22.47 -4.42 18.62
C HIS A 169 -21.51 -5.52 19.13
N PRO A 170 -21.98 -6.44 20.00
CA PRO A 170 -21.12 -7.43 20.66
C PRO A 170 -20.53 -8.48 19.71
N ALA A 171 -20.99 -8.53 18.46
CA ALA A 171 -20.31 -9.20 17.36
C ALA A 171 -19.41 -8.18 16.66
N GLY A 172 -18.18 -8.02 17.17
CA GLY A 172 -17.21 -7.06 16.65
C GLY A 172 -17.15 -7.05 15.12
N PHE A 173 -17.13 -5.82 14.58
CA PHE A 173 -17.10 -5.47 13.15
C PHE A 173 -18.44 -5.63 12.41
N MET A 174 -19.43 -4.80 12.79
CA MET A 174 -20.59 -4.54 11.93
C MET A 174 -20.26 -3.38 10.97
N PHE A 175 -20.27 -3.71 9.68
CA PHE A 175 -19.84 -2.88 8.55
C PHE A 175 -20.87 -1.80 8.23
N ASN A 176 -20.42 -0.64 7.72
CA ASN A 176 -21.19 0.61 7.63
C ASN A 176 -22.66 0.40 7.22
N HIS A 177 -23.55 0.28 8.22
CA HIS A 177 -25.00 0.25 8.03
C HIS A 177 -25.58 1.62 7.70
N GLU A 178 -24.74 2.65 7.76
CA GLU A 178 -25.10 4.03 7.56
C GLU A 178 -24.23 4.69 6.49
N PRO A 179 -24.79 5.69 5.78
CA PRO A 179 -24.05 6.43 4.79
C PRO A 179 -22.86 7.14 5.42
N ASN A 180 -21.76 7.19 4.68
CA ASN A 180 -20.61 7.99 5.08
C ASN A 180 -20.99 9.46 5.19
N VAL A 181 -20.48 10.16 6.21
CA VAL A 181 -20.60 11.64 6.32
C VAL A 181 -20.03 12.31 5.08
N PHE A 182 -18.89 11.82 4.59
CA PHE A 182 -18.25 12.27 3.35
C PHE A 182 -18.22 11.12 2.34
N GLU A 183 -18.73 11.37 1.14
CA GLU A 183 -18.79 10.39 0.05
C GLU A 183 -17.42 9.80 -0.28
N THR A 184 -16.40 10.65 -0.46
CA THR A 184 -15.04 10.25 -0.80
C THR A 184 -14.01 10.83 0.16
N THR A 185 -12.82 10.24 0.20
CA THR A 185 -11.67 10.82 0.90
C THR A 185 -11.32 12.21 0.38
N MET A 186 -11.49 12.46 -0.92
CA MET A 186 -11.22 13.77 -1.52
C MET A 186 -12.24 14.83 -1.06
N HIS A 187 -13.53 14.49 -0.94
CA HIS A 187 -14.53 15.38 -0.35
C HIS A 187 -14.17 15.74 1.09
N PHE A 188 -13.83 14.74 1.91
CA PHE A 188 -13.40 14.97 3.29
C PHE A 188 -12.20 15.93 3.34
N LYS A 189 -11.12 15.63 2.60
CA LYS A 189 -9.89 16.44 2.64
C LYS A 189 -10.12 17.88 2.17
N THR A 190 -10.88 18.10 1.10
CA THR A 190 -11.17 19.45 0.60
C THR A 190 -12.11 20.23 1.52
N SER A 191 -13.16 19.59 2.06
CA SER A 191 -14.02 20.20 3.08
C SER A 191 -13.25 20.57 4.34
N PHE A 192 -12.32 19.71 4.79
CA PHE A 192 -11.46 19.97 5.92
C PHE A 192 -10.62 21.24 5.71
N ILE A 193 -9.96 21.37 4.56
CA ILE A 193 -9.14 22.55 4.23
C ILE A 193 -9.98 23.83 4.27
N VAL A 194 -11.14 23.84 3.61
CA VAL A 194 -12.05 24.99 3.61
C VAL A 194 -12.51 25.35 5.02
N ASN A 195 -12.82 24.36 5.86
CA ASN A 195 -13.18 24.57 7.25
C ASN A 195 -12.04 25.22 8.06
N ILE A 196 -10.78 24.82 7.85
CA ILE A 196 -9.62 25.43 8.50
C ILE A 196 -9.43 26.88 8.03
N LEU A 197 -9.44 27.15 6.72
CA LEU A 197 -9.30 28.51 6.18
C LEU A 197 -10.40 29.44 6.70
N HIS A 198 -11.62 28.93 6.90
CA HIS A 198 -12.73 29.70 7.45
C HIS A 198 -12.48 30.13 8.91
N HIS A 199 -11.92 29.25 9.73
CA HIS A 199 -11.65 29.52 11.15
C HIS A 199 -10.34 30.29 11.38
N TYR A 200 -9.41 30.24 10.42
CA TYR A 200 -8.12 30.95 10.46
C TYR A 200 -7.91 31.82 9.21
N PRO A 201 -8.59 32.97 9.09
CA PRO A 201 -8.53 33.83 7.90
C PRO A 201 -7.15 34.44 7.62
N SER A 202 -6.21 34.35 8.56
CA SER A 202 -4.82 34.78 8.37
C SER A 202 -4.00 33.81 7.51
N LEU A 203 -4.50 32.59 7.28
CA LEU A 203 -3.86 31.61 6.40
C LEU A 203 -3.90 32.09 4.95
N THR A 204 -2.71 32.30 4.38
CA THR A 204 -2.51 32.73 3.00
C THR A 204 -1.84 31.68 2.15
N ASP A 205 -1.18 30.69 2.75
CA ASP A 205 -0.37 29.71 2.04
C ASP A 205 -0.72 28.28 2.47
N ILE A 206 -0.69 27.35 1.52
CA ILE A 206 -0.88 25.92 1.79
C ILE A 206 0.29 25.13 1.17
N VAL A 207 0.86 24.21 1.94
CA VAL A 207 1.80 23.20 1.45
C VAL A 207 1.28 21.82 1.82
N MET A 208 1.27 20.89 0.87
CA MET A 208 0.75 19.54 1.06
C MET A 208 1.76 18.48 0.65
N TRP A 209 1.87 17.40 1.42
CA TRP A 209 2.69 16.23 1.12
C TRP A 209 1.80 14.99 0.99
N ASP A 210 1.90 14.28 -0.14
CA ASP A 210 1.18 13.02 -0.41
C ASP A 210 2.05 12.19 -1.38
N ASP A 211 1.96 10.86 -1.33
CA ASP A 211 2.70 9.92 -2.18
C ASP A 211 1.87 9.44 -3.38
N ARG A 212 0.55 9.59 -3.33
CA ARG A 212 -0.36 9.00 -4.33
C ARG A 212 -0.48 9.91 -5.52
N GLN A 213 0.04 9.47 -6.67
CA GLN A 213 0.00 10.25 -7.91
C GLN A 213 -1.40 10.74 -8.29
N SER A 214 -2.45 9.95 -8.04
CA SER A 214 -3.84 10.35 -8.29
C SER A 214 -4.28 11.51 -7.37
N HIS A 215 -3.88 11.51 -6.10
CA HIS A 215 -4.15 12.61 -5.18
C HIS A 215 -3.32 13.84 -5.54
N ILE A 216 -2.02 13.67 -5.82
CA ILE A 216 -1.11 14.76 -6.19
C ILE A 216 -1.67 15.55 -7.37
N CYS A 217 -2.08 14.87 -8.45
CA CYS A 217 -2.65 15.54 -9.62
C CYS A 217 -3.91 16.35 -9.26
N VAL A 218 -4.83 15.76 -8.48
CA VAL A 218 -6.07 16.43 -8.08
C VAL A 218 -5.79 17.64 -7.16
N PHE A 219 -4.92 17.50 -6.17
CA PHE A 219 -4.58 18.61 -5.27
C PHE A 219 -3.79 19.73 -5.94
N GLN A 220 -2.95 19.42 -6.93
CA GLN A 220 -2.30 20.44 -7.75
C GLN A 220 -3.33 21.34 -8.45
N GLU A 221 -4.36 20.74 -9.06
CA GLU A 221 -5.46 21.47 -9.69
C GLU A 221 -6.30 22.25 -8.66
N TYR A 222 -6.60 21.62 -7.52
CA TYR A 222 -7.34 22.23 -6.42
C TYR A 222 -6.67 23.50 -5.89
N LEU A 223 -5.37 23.42 -5.55
CA LEU A 223 -4.59 24.52 -5.01
C LEU A 223 -4.40 25.65 -6.03
N ALA A 224 -4.20 25.31 -7.31
CA ALA A 224 -4.15 26.29 -8.39
C ALA A 224 -5.49 27.04 -8.52
N ARG A 225 -6.62 26.35 -8.36
CA ARG A 225 -7.96 26.96 -8.36
C ARG A 225 -8.18 27.85 -7.13
N MET A 226 -7.77 27.42 -5.94
CA MET A 226 -7.87 28.23 -4.72
C MET A 226 -7.10 29.54 -4.87
N LYS A 227 -5.89 29.48 -5.42
CA LYS A 227 -5.09 30.66 -5.75
C LYS A 227 -5.78 31.59 -6.76
N LYS A 228 -6.34 31.03 -7.84
CA LYS A 228 -7.05 31.81 -8.86
C LYS A 228 -8.28 32.54 -8.30
N LEU A 229 -8.96 31.94 -7.33
CA LEU A 229 -10.11 32.54 -6.64
C LEU A 229 -9.72 33.53 -5.52
N GLY A 230 -8.42 33.68 -5.23
CA GLY A 230 -7.93 34.54 -4.17
C GLY A 230 -8.22 34.00 -2.76
N LEU A 231 -8.55 32.71 -2.62
CA LEU A 231 -8.74 32.07 -1.32
C LEU A 231 -7.42 31.85 -0.58
N VAL A 232 -6.33 31.70 -1.34
CA VAL A 232 -4.94 31.62 -0.86
C VAL A 232 -4.04 32.38 -1.83
N GLN A 233 -2.88 32.83 -1.38
CA GLN A 233 -1.84 33.46 -2.19
C GLN A 233 -0.92 32.41 -2.83
N ARG A 234 -0.58 31.34 -2.10
CA ARG A 234 0.24 30.22 -2.57
C ARG A 234 -0.41 28.88 -2.21
N GLY A 235 -0.29 27.93 -3.12
CA GLY A 235 -0.59 26.53 -2.87
C GLY A 235 0.47 25.66 -3.52
N GLU A 236 1.07 24.76 -2.75
CA GLU A 236 2.14 23.86 -3.19
C GLU A 236 1.81 22.41 -2.85
N MET A 237 2.04 21.52 -3.82
CA MET A 237 1.90 20.08 -3.66
C MET A 237 3.28 19.43 -3.84
N VAL A 238 3.79 18.83 -2.77
CA VAL A 238 5.07 18.12 -2.72
C VAL A 238 4.80 16.63 -2.93
N CYS A 239 5.33 16.09 -4.04
CA CYS A 239 5.27 14.67 -4.34
C CYS A 239 6.28 13.92 -3.45
N VAL A 240 5.78 13.04 -2.59
CA VAL A 240 6.62 12.17 -1.77
C VAL A 240 6.90 10.88 -2.53
N VAL A 241 8.18 10.55 -2.71
CA VAL A 241 8.56 9.29 -3.34
C VAL A 241 8.13 8.14 -2.41
N PRO A 242 7.23 7.24 -2.87
CA PRO A 242 6.69 6.20 -2.01
C PRO A 242 7.80 5.24 -1.59
N ALA A 243 7.80 4.89 -0.32
CA ALA A 243 8.64 3.84 0.24
C ALA A 243 7.74 2.83 0.94
N ARG A 244 8.05 1.55 0.80
CA ARG A 244 7.35 0.48 1.51
C ARG A 244 8.14 0.08 2.76
N PRO A 245 7.48 -0.40 3.82
CA PRO A 245 8.22 -0.96 4.96
C PRO A 245 8.93 -2.25 4.57
N LYS A 246 9.85 -2.70 5.44
CA LYS A 246 10.51 -4.00 5.30
C LYS A 246 9.52 -5.14 5.08
N TYR A 247 9.81 -5.96 4.09
CA TYR A 247 8.97 -7.09 3.69
C TYR A 247 8.84 -8.11 4.83
N ASN A 248 7.60 -8.43 5.21
CA ASN A 248 7.29 -9.42 6.23
C ASN A 248 6.11 -10.32 5.78
N PRO A 249 6.38 -11.38 4.99
CA PRO A 249 5.33 -12.23 4.43
C PRO A 249 4.52 -12.98 5.48
N GLU A 250 5.14 -13.34 6.61
CA GLU A 250 4.46 -14.08 7.69
C GLU A 250 3.41 -13.21 8.38
N TRP A 251 3.77 -11.98 8.76
CA TRP A 251 2.84 -11.03 9.35
C TRP A 251 1.70 -10.71 8.38
N GLU A 252 2.02 -10.49 7.11
CA GLU A 252 1.05 -10.16 6.07
C GLU A 252 0.04 -11.29 5.87
N HIS A 253 0.51 -12.53 5.72
CA HIS A 253 -0.34 -13.71 5.60
C HIS A 253 -1.22 -13.90 6.84
N LYS A 254 -0.64 -13.83 8.05
CA LYS A 254 -1.39 -13.99 9.30
C LYS A 254 -2.48 -12.93 9.46
N THR A 255 -2.17 -11.68 9.10
CA THR A 255 -3.12 -10.56 9.20
C THR A 255 -4.28 -10.77 8.25
N VAL A 256 -4.01 -11.08 6.98
CA VAL A 256 -5.05 -11.35 5.98
C VAL A 256 -5.90 -12.56 6.34
N THR A 257 -5.28 -13.66 6.79
CA THR A 257 -6.02 -14.85 7.25
C THR A 257 -6.96 -14.48 8.40
N SER A 258 -6.47 -13.74 9.41
CA SER A 258 -7.31 -13.29 10.53
C SER A 258 -8.47 -12.40 10.07
N MET A 259 -8.24 -11.51 9.09
CA MET A 259 -9.29 -10.67 8.51
C MET A 259 -10.41 -11.52 7.89
N LEU A 260 -10.04 -12.53 7.09
CA LEU A 260 -11.00 -13.46 6.48
C LEU A 260 -11.75 -14.29 7.53
N GLU A 261 -11.06 -14.81 8.54
CA GLU A 261 -11.68 -15.58 9.62
C GLU A 261 -12.72 -14.76 10.40
N THR A 262 -12.39 -13.51 10.76
CA THR A 262 -13.33 -12.62 11.44
C THR A 262 -14.52 -12.26 10.56
N HIS A 263 -14.28 -11.99 9.28
CA HIS A 263 -15.35 -11.74 8.32
C HIS A 263 -16.31 -12.94 8.23
N ASN A 264 -15.77 -14.15 8.03
CA ASN A 264 -16.56 -15.37 7.94
C ASN A 264 -17.37 -15.61 9.23
N ALA A 265 -16.75 -15.42 10.40
CA ALA A 265 -17.44 -15.58 11.68
C ALA A 265 -18.61 -14.59 11.82
N ALA A 266 -18.43 -13.32 11.42
CA ALA A 266 -19.50 -12.31 11.44
C ALA A 266 -20.64 -12.66 10.49
N VAL A 267 -20.33 -13.09 9.26
CA VAL A 267 -21.31 -13.55 8.26
C VAL A 267 -22.12 -14.75 8.79
N LEU A 268 -21.46 -15.74 9.40
CA LEU A 268 -22.13 -16.90 9.99
C LEU A 268 -23.01 -16.50 11.18
N ALA A 269 -22.55 -15.61 12.05
CA ALA A 269 -23.32 -15.13 13.19
C ALA A 269 -24.62 -14.42 12.77
N LEU A 270 -24.56 -13.54 11.76
CA LEU A 270 -25.74 -12.86 11.21
C LEU A 270 -26.76 -13.86 10.64
N ARG A 271 -26.29 -14.86 9.89
CA ARG A 271 -27.14 -15.92 9.34
C ARG A 271 -27.82 -16.74 10.45
N HIS A 272 -27.08 -17.09 11.51
CA HIS A 272 -27.64 -17.82 12.65
C HIS A 272 -28.69 -17.00 13.43
N ALA A 273 -28.52 -15.68 13.49
CA ALA A 273 -29.48 -14.78 14.12
C ALA A 273 -30.74 -14.51 13.26
N GLY A 274 -30.73 -14.90 11.98
CA GLY A 274 -31.80 -14.56 11.04
C GLY A 274 -31.85 -13.06 10.70
N GLU A 275 -30.81 -12.31 11.04
CA GLU A 275 -30.71 -10.88 10.78
C GLU A 275 -30.40 -10.65 9.29
N PRO A 276 -31.05 -9.68 8.65
CA PRO A 276 -30.76 -9.37 7.26
C PRO A 276 -29.34 -8.85 7.11
N PHE A 277 -28.67 -9.22 6.02
CA PHE A 277 -27.51 -8.46 5.55
C PHE A 277 -28.01 -7.11 5.09
N THR A 278 -27.81 -6.10 5.92
CA THR A 278 -28.10 -4.71 5.58
C THR A 278 -27.10 -4.24 4.53
N GLU A 279 -27.64 -3.69 3.44
CA GLU A 279 -26.88 -3.05 2.35
C GLU A 279 -25.99 -1.92 2.90
N PRO A 280 -24.87 -1.57 2.25
CA PRO A 280 -24.56 -1.76 0.83
C PRO A 280 -24.01 -3.14 0.45
N ASN A 281 -24.70 -3.81 -0.47
CA ASN A 281 -24.22 -4.98 -1.19
C ASN A 281 -23.17 -4.55 -2.23
N VAL A 282 -21.97 -4.19 -1.76
CA VAL A 282 -20.84 -4.02 -2.67
C VAL A 282 -20.54 -5.39 -3.28
N VAL A 283 -20.74 -5.52 -4.58
CA VAL A 283 -20.39 -6.72 -5.34
C VAL A 283 -19.32 -6.33 -6.34
N ILE A 284 -18.18 -7.01 -6.29
CA ILE A 284 -17.11 -6.82 -7.26
C ILE A 284 -16.73 -8.15 -7.90
N GLU A 285 -16.22 -8.09 -9.12
CA GLU A 285 -15.59 -9.24 -9.74
C GLU A 285 -14.15 -9.40 -9.22
N ASN A 286 -13.84 -10.59 -8.72
CA ASN A 286 -12.52 -11.02 -8.32
C ASN A 286 -12.14 -12.30 -9.09
N HIS A 287 -11.34 -12.15 -10.14
CA HIS A 287 -10.84 -13.26 -10.94
C HIS A 287 -11.96 -14.20 -11.45
N GLY A 288 -12.98 -13.63 -12.09
CA GLY A 288 -14.11 -14.38 -12.63
C GLY A 288 -15.16 -14.83 -11.61
N GLN A 289 -14.98 -14.48 -10.33
CA GLN A 289 -15.96 -14.75 -9.27
C GLN A 289 -16.54 -13.45 -8.73
N LEU A 290 -17.87 -13.39 -8.53
CA LEU A 290 -18.50 -12.29 -7.81
C LEU A 290 -18.26 -12.45 -6.29
N ILE A 291 -17.69 -11.41 -5.68
CA ILE A 291 -17.47 -11.30 -4.24
C ILE A 291 -18.52 -10.36 -3.67
N SER A 292 -19.19 -10.81 -2.61
CA SER A 292 -20.17 -10.07 -1.80
C SER A 292 -19.84 -10.22 -0.32
N SER A 293 -20.13 -9.19 0.46
CA SER A 293 -19.99 -9.18 1.93
C SER A 293 -20.89 -10.19 2.65
N ALA A 294 -21.88 -10.78 1.98
CA ALA A 294 -22.83 -11.74 2.54
C ALA A 294 -22.37 -13.22 2.46
N ASN A 295 -21.20 -13.48 1.87
CA ASN A 295 -20.67 -14.83 1.70
C ASN A 295 -19.45 -15.08 2.58
N THR A 296 -19.08 -16.35 2.73
CA THR A 296 -17.83 -16.74 3.41
C THR A 296 -16.77 -17.16 2.38
N TYR A 297 -15.51 -17.01 2.74
CA TYR A 297 -14.38 -17.19 1.81
C TYR A 297 -13.21 -17.94 2.44
N SER A 298 -12.43 -18.61 1.59
CA SER A 298 -11.13 -19.17 1.95
C SER A 298 -10.05 -18.71 0.97
N LEU A 299 -8.79 -18.83 1.38
CA LEU A 299 -7.67 -18.50 0.51
C LEU A 299 -7.48 -19.58 -0.55
N LYS A 300 -7.37 -19.14 -1.80
CA LYS A 300 -7.14 -19.98 -2.97
C LYS A 300 -5.82 -19.64 -3.63
N LYS A 301 -5.08 -20.66 -4.04
CA LYS A 301 -3.93 -20.51 -4.94
C LYS A 301 -4.39 -20.46 -6.39
N ILE A 302 -3.87 -19.50 -7.15
CA ILE A 302 -4.06 -19.43 -8.59
C ILE A 302 -2.73 -19.63 -9.31
N ASP A 303 -2.78 -20.31 -10.44
CA ASP A 303 -1.64 -20.46 -11.34
C ASP A 303 -1.45 -19.16 -12.11
N TRP A 304 -0.59 -18.28 -11.61
CA TRP A 304 -0.45 -16.92 -12.12
C TRP A 304 0.55 -16.81 -13.28
N LEU A 305 1.72 -17.41 -13.11
CA LEU A 305 2.84 -17.26 -14.02
C LEU A 305 3.45 -18.63 -14.31
N LEU A 306 3.64 -18.94 -15.59
CA LEU A 306 4.44 -20.08 -16.00
C LEU A 306 5.91 -19.76 -15.74
N VAL A 307 6.58 -20.65 -15.01
CA VAL A 307 7.98 -20.48 -14.61
C VAL A 307 8.78 -21.75 -14.84
N LEU A 308 10.10 -21.61 -14.96
CA LEU A 308 11.02 -22.72 -14.78
C LEU A 308 11.50 -22.72 -13.32
N LYS A 309 10.96 -23.60 -12.47
CA LYS A 309 11.38 -23.72 -11.07
C LYS A 309 12.75 -24.37 -10.98
N LEU A 310 13.65 -23.72 -10.25
CA LEU A 310 15.03 -24.13 -10.09
C LEU A 310 15.20 -24.89 -8.76
N PRO A 311 15.92 -26.03 -8.75
CA PRO A 311 16.24 -26.73 -7.52
C PRO A 311 17.22 -25.91 -6.66
N SER A 312 17.24 -26.15 -5.36
CA SER A 312 18.10 -25.43 -4.41
C SER A 312 19.59 -25.48 -4.76
N SER A 313 20.07 -26.54 -5.42
CA SER A 313 21.45 -26.64 -5.90
C SER A 313 21.77 -25.58 -6.95
N VAL A 314 20.90 -25.38 -7.94
CA VAL A 314 21.04 -24.36 -8.98
C VAL A 314 20.92 -22.97 -8.35
N THR A 315 19.92 -22.74 -7.50
CA THR A 315 19.73 -21.47 -6.80
C THR A 315 20.95 -21.07 -5.95
N THR A 316 21.56 -22.04 -5.25
CA THR A 316 22.77 -21.82 -4.44
C THR A 316 23.97 -21.51 -5.33
N CYS A 317 24.14 -22.24 -6.44
CA CYS A 317 25.18 -21.97 -7.43
C CYS A 317 25.07 -20.54 -7.97
N LEU A 318 23.89 -20.15 -8.46
CA LEU A 318 23.62 -18.80 -8.96
C LEU A 318 23.90 -17.73 -7.91
N ARG A 319 23.45 -17.92 -6.67
CA ARG A 319 23.76 -16.98 -5.59
C ARG A 319 25.27 -16.83 -5.38
N SER A 320 26.01 -17.93 -5.28
CA SER A 320 27.45 -17.90 -5.03
C SER A 320 28.24 -17.16 -6.12
N VAL A 321 27.75 -17.22 -7.35
CA VAL A 321 28.36 -16.59 -8.52
C VAL A 321 28.02 -15.10 -8.62
N PHE A 322 26.74 -14.75 -8.46
CA PHE A 322 26.25 -13.41 -8.75
C PHE A 322 26.16 -12.49 -7.53
N GLU A 323 26.18 -13.02 -6.29
CA GLU A 323 26.16 -12.20 -5.08
C GLU A 323 27.38 -11.29 -4.93
N PRO A 324 28.63 -11.73 -5.22
CA PRO A 324 29.78 -10.83 -5.21
C PRO A 324 29.63 -9.67 -6.21
N LEU A 325 29.12 -9.96 -7.41
CA LEU A 325 28.88 -8.95 -8.45
C LEU A 325 27.77 -7.98 -8.02
N TYR A 326 26.67 -8.49 -7.46
CA TYR A 326 25.58 -7.67 -6.95
C TYR A 326 26.06 -6.73 -5.85
N ARG A 327 26.84 -7.23 -4.88
CA ARG A 327 27.39 -6.40 -3.81
C ARG A 327 28.35 -5.35 -4.34
N GLN A 328 29.20 -5.71 -5.32
CA GLN A 328 30.09 -4.75 -5.95
C GLN A 328 29.29 -3.63 -6.64
N ASP A 329 28.31 -3.99 -7.48
CA ASP A 329 27.47 -3.03 -8.19
C ASP A 329 26.72 -2.10 -7.22
N VAL A 330 26.20 -2.63 -6.10
CA VAL A 330 25.49 -1.85 -5.08
C VAL A 330 26.44 -0.90 -4.33
N VAL A 331 27.63 -1.36 -3.92
CA VAL A 331 28.61 -0.53 -3.20
C VAL A 331 29.17 0.58 -4.09
N GLU A 332 29.43 0.29 -5.37
CA GLU A 332 29.91 1.29 -6.34
C GLU A 332 28.84 2.37 -6.63
N ALA A 333 27.56 2.05 -6.42
CA ALA A 333 26.44 2.96 -6.59
C ALA A 333 26.00 3.68 -5.29
N GLU A 334 26.54 3.31 -4.12
CA GLU A 334 25.98 3.74 -2.84
C GLU A 334 26.33 5.18 -2.45
N ALA A 335 25.28 6.00 -2.36
CA ALA A 335 25.24 7.23 -1.58
C ALA A 335 25.30 6.89 -0.06
N PRO A 336 25.61 7.86 0.82
CA PRO A 336 25.64 7.63 2.26
C PRO A 336 24.36 6.96 2.81
N PRO A 337 24.47 6.16 3.89
CA PRO A 337 23.35 5.43 4.46
C PRO A 337 22.17 6.37 4.75
N THR A 338 20.98 6.00 4.25
CA THR A 338 19.74 6.76 4.41
C THR A 338 18.77 6.02 5.32
N TRP A 339 17.72 6.71 5.80
CA TRP A 339 16.65 6.03 6.52
C TRP A 339 16.00 4.93 5.69
N LYS A 340 15.97 5.07 4.35
CA LYS A 340 15.43 4.06 3.43
C LYS A 340 16.18 2.74 3.55
N SER A 341 17.52 2.77 3.55
CA SER A 341 18.32 1.54 3.75
C SER A 341 18.08 0.86 5.10
N ALA A 342 17.67 1.60 6.13
CA ALA A 342 17.41 1.04 7.46
C ALA A 342 15.99 0.47 7.64
N ASN A 343 15.00 1.09 6.98
CA ASN A 343 13.58 0.94 7.33
C ASN A 343 12.68 0.56 6.15
N ALA A 344 13.07 0.91 4.92
CA ALA A 344 12.28 0.63 3.74
C ALA A 344 12.56 -0.78 3.19
N GLU A 345 11.70 -1.22 2.29
CA GLU A 345 11.85 -2.45 1.51
C GLU A 345 13.13 -2.42 0.68
N GLU A 346 13.90 -3.50 0.78
CA GLU A 346 15.12 -3.73 0.03
C GLU A 346 14.96 -4.93 -0.92
N PRO A 347 15.81 -5.05 -1.96
CA PRO A 347 15.81 -6.23 -2.80
C PRO A 347 16.14 -7.50 -2.00
N VAL A 348 15.24 -8.49 -2.09
CA VAL A 348 15.41 -9.81 -1.46
C VAL A 348 15.84 -10.80 -2.53
N PHE A 349 16.73 -11.73 -2.17
CA PHE A 349 17.09 -12.81 -3.08
C PHE A 349 15.96 -13.84 -3.17
N PHE A 350 15.44 -14.05 -4.36
CA PHE A 350 14.52 -15.13 -4.69
C PHE A 350 15.21 -16.17 -5.57
N GLY A 351 15.74 -15.76 -6.73
CA GLY A 351 16.69 -16.49 -7.59
C GLY A 351 16.36 -17.95 -7.94
N ASN A 352 15.11 -18.37 -7.74
CA ASN A 352 14.69 -19.78 -7.77
C ASN A 352 13.74 -20.09 -8.93
N GLN A 353 13.45 -19.13 -9.79
CA GLN A 353 12.51 -19.31 -10.88
C GLN A 353 12.83 -18.40 -12.07
N VAL A 354 12.88 -18.97 -13.28
CA VAL A 354 12.89 -18.19 -14.53
C VAL A 354 11.44 -17.83 -14.86
N LEU A 355 11.16 -16.57 -15.17
CA LEU A 355 9.85 -16.10 -15.57
C LEU A 355 9.64 -16.37 -17.06
N LEU A 356 8.64 -17.20 -17.42
CA LEU A 356 8.40 -17.61 -18.81
C LEU A 356 7.30 -16.78 -19.46
N ALA A 357 6.09 -16.81 -18.89
CA ALA A 357 4.94 -16.03 -19.36
C ALA A 357 3.83 -15.96 -18.32
N VAL A 358 3.02 -14.90 -18.36
CA VAL A 358 1.74 -14.84 -17.62
C VAL A 358 0.85 -15.99 -18.08
N ASN A 359 0.22 -16.67 -17.15
CA ASN A 359 -0.59 -17.85 -17.43
C ASN A 359 -1.93 -17.45 -18.09
N THR A 360 -1.90 -17.34 -19.42
CA THR A 360 -3.10 -17.32 -20.26
C THR A 360 -3.13 -18.58 -21.12
N LYS A 361 -4.33 -19.03 -21.52
CA LYS A 361 -4.47 -20.23 -22.37
C LYS A 361 -3.70 -20.07 -23.68
N GLU A 362 -3.71 -18.85 -24.24
CA GLU A 362 -3.03 -18.49 -25.48
C GLU A 362 -1.52 -18.57 -25.31
N MET A 363 -0.95 -17.94 -24.28
CA MET A 363 0.49 -17.92 -24.04
C MET A 363 1.03 -19.30 -23.69
N ALA A 364 0.33 -20.05 -22.83
CA ALA A 364 0.72 -21.43 -22.50
C ALA A 364 0.69 -22.33 -23.73
N SER A 365 -0.33 -22.21 -24.59
CA SER A 365 -0.43 -22.98 -25.84
C SER A 365 0.68 -22.61 -26.82
N GLN A 366 1.00 -21.32 -26.94
CA GLN A 366 2.07 -20.85 -27.81
C GLN A 366 3.44 -21.41 -27.38
N LEU A 367 3.78 -21.27 -26.09
CA LEU A 367 5.03 -21.80 -25.55
C LEU A 367 5.13 -23.33 -25.67
N ALA A 368 4.02 -24.04 -25.53
CA ALA A 368 3.96 -25.48 -25.73
C ALA A 368 4.18 -25.89 -27.19
N GLN A 369 3.62 -25.15 -28.16
CA GLN A 369 3.72 -25.47 -29.58
C GLN A 369 5.07 -25.07 -30.19
N GLU A 370 5.56 -23.88 -29.86
CA GLU A 370 6.75 -23.29 -30.49
C GLU A 370 8.04 -23.74 -29.82
N LEU A 371 8.03 -23.86 -28.50
CA LEU A 371 9.23 -24.14 -27.68
C LEU A 371 9.10 -25.44 -26.89
N GLY A 372 8.01 -26.19 -27.05
CA GLY A 372 7.78 -27.41 -26.28
C GLY A 372 7.83 -27.19 -24.76
N ILE A 373 7.56 -25.98 -24.27
CA ILE A 373 7.57 -25.63 -22.84
C ILE A 373 6.19 -26.02 -22.28
N VAL A 374 6.16 -27.06 -21.47
CA VAL A 374 4.94 -27.62 -20.89
C VAL A 374 5.21 -27.97 -19.44
N VAL A 375 4.21 -27.75 -18.56
CA VAL A 375 4.28 -28.07 -17.14
C VAL A 375 4.75 -29.52 -16.93
N GLY A 376 5.66 -29.70 -15.97
CA GLY A 376 6.31 -30.97 -15.64
C GLY A 376 7.54 -31.30 -16.48
N LYS A 377 7.81 -30.56 -17.57
CA LYS A 377 9.00 -30.79 -18.40
C LYS A 377 10.25 -30.22 -17.74
N GLU A 378 11.32 -31.02 -17.71
CA GLU A 378 12.66 -30.54 -17.36
C GLU A 378 13.29 -29.82 -18.56
N LEU A 379 13.83 -28.63 -18.34
CA LEU A 379 14.51 -27.83 -19.35
C LEU A 379 15.86 -27.35 -18.84
N HIS A 380 16.85 -27.37 -19.73
CA HIS A 380 18.13 -26.72 -19.52
C HIS A 380 18.06 -25.26 -19.99
N PHE A 381 18.86 -24.40 -19.35
CA PHE A 381 18.98 -23.00 -19.74
C PHE A 381 20.43 -22.55 -19.67
N LYS A 382 20.74 -21.46 -20.36
CA LYS A 382 22.04 -20.78 -20.31
C LYS A 382 21.87 -19.36 -19.83
N VAL A 383 22.83 -18.83 -19.08
CA VAL A 383 22.84 -17.42 -18.72
C VAL A 383 23.60 -16.67 -19.81
N VAL A 384 22.95 -15.71 -20.48
CA VAL A 384 23.52 -14.98 -21.63
C VAL A 384 23.86 -13.53 -21.33
N ALA A 385 23.23 -12.95 -20.30
CA ALA A 385 23.56 -11.60 -19.84
C ALA A 385 23.09 -11.41 -18.40
N ARG A 386 23.57 -10.34 -17.76
CA ARG A 386 23.08 -9.85 -16.46
C ARG A 386 22.73 -8.37 -16.52
N SER A 387 21.89 -7.92 -15.60
CA SER A 387 21.74 -6.49 -15.31
C SER A 387 22.82 -6.00 -14.36
N VAL A 388 22.98 -4.68 -14.27
CA VAL A 388 23.66 -4.04 -13.13
C VAL A 388 22.79 -4.23 -11.88
N GLY A 389 23.43 -4.57 -10.76
CA GLY A 389 22.79 -4.62 -9.44
C GLY A 389 22.51 -3.22 -8.87
N SER A 390 21.36 -3.02 -8.25
CA SER A 390 21.08 -1.79 -7.49
C SER A 390 20.18 -2.04 -6.30
N SER A 391 20.25 -1.17 -5.29
CA SER A 391 19.35 -1.15 -4.14
C SER A 391 17.89 -0.81 -4.52
N GLU A 392 17.66 -0.22 -5.70
CA GLU A 392 16.33 0.13 -6.17
C GLU A 392 15.65 -0.99 -6.96
N HIS A 393 16.36 -1.58 -7.93
CA HIS A 393 15.78 -2.54 -8.87
C HIS A 393 16.28 -3.98 -8.67
N GLY A 394 17.29 -4.19 -7.83
CA GLY A 394 17.92 -5.50 -7.64
C GLY A 394 18.80 -5.91 -8.81
N MET A 395 18.84 -7.21 -9.12
CA MET A 395 19.62 -7.78 -10.24
C MET A 395 18.86 -8.91 -10.93
N CYS A 396 18.87 -8.89 -12.25
CA CYS A 396 18.26 -9.88 -13.13
C CYS A 396 19.29 -10.54 -14.05
N LEU A 397 19.02 -11.77 -14.44
CA LEU A 397 19.74 -12.48 -15.49
C LEU A 397 18.85 -12.62 -16.73
N GLN A 398 19.44 -12.50 -17.90
CA GLN A 398 18.83 -12.93 -19.15
C GLN A 398 19.27 -14.37 -19.38
N VAL A 399 18.31 -15.27 -19.53
CA VAL A 399 18.58 -16.68 -19.77
C VAL A 399 18.01 -17.11 -21.11
N GLN A 400 18.70 -18.04 -21.77
CA GLN A 400 18.27 -18.64 -23.02
C GLN A 400 17.77 -20.06 -22.74
N ILE A 401 16.54 -20.35 -23.18
CA ILE A 401 15.94 -21.68 -23.19
C ILE A 401 15.56 -21.95 -24.64
N GLN A 402 16.23 -22.92 -25.26
CA GLN A 402 16.15 -23.14 -26.71
C GLN A 402 16.50 -21.86 -27.47
N ASP A 403 15.60 -21.37 -28.33
CA ASP A 403 15.83 -20.18 -29.16
C ASP A 403 15.19 -18.90 -28.57
N ALA A 404 14.60 -18.99 -27.37
CA ALA A 404 13.94 -17.87 -26.71
C ALA A 404 14.71 -17.37 -25.48
N ARG A 405 14.54 -16.08 -25.18
CA ARG A 405 15.14 -15.40 -24.04
C ARG A 405 14.10 -15.08 -22.98
N PHE A 406 14.46 -15.33 -21.73
CA PHE A 406 13.62 -15.15 -20.56
C PHE A 406 14.39 -14.41 -19.45
N ILE A 407 13.66 -13.98 -18.43
CA ILE A 407 14.22 -13.24 -17.30
C ILE A 407 14.27 -14.14 -16.07
N LEU A 408 15.42 -14.18 -15.42
CA LEU A 408 15.63 -14.83 -14.13
C LEU A 408 15.99 -13.74 -13.11
N PRO A 409 15.00 -13.19 -12.37
CA PRO A 409 15.26 -12.19 -11.35
C PRO A 409 15.93 -12.84 -10.14
N LEU A 410 17.12 -12.36 -9.76
CA LEU A 410 17.87 -12.89 -8.62
C LEU A 410 17.52 -12.13 -7.34
N TRP A 411 17.68 -10.81 -7.37
CA TRP A 411 17.27 -9.88 -6.30
C TRP A 411 16.22 -8.94 -6.85
N TYR A 412 15.15 -8.70 -6.11
CA TYR A 412 14.15 -7.68 -6.42
C TYR A 412 13.37 -7.27 -5.18
N LYS A 413 12.81 -6.06 -5.17
CA LYS A 413 11.87 -5.62 -4.14
C LYS A 413 10.55 -6.39 -4.33
N PRO A 414 10.01 -7.11 -3.34
CA PRO A 414 8.73 -7.83 -3.48
C PRO A 414 7.59 -7.01 -4.08
N SER A 415 7.55 -5.71 -3.82
CA SER A 415 6.61 -4.74 -4.43
C SER A 415 6.73 -4.56 -5.94
N SER A 416 7.87 -4.89 -6.54
CA SER A 416 8.09 -4.77 -7.99
C SER A 416 7.72 -6.04 -8.76
N PHE A 417 7.24 -7.10 -8.09
CA PHE A 417 7.04 -8.43 -8.68
C PHE A 417 6.23 -8.41 -9.99
N ASN A 418 5.10 -7.69 -10.02
CA ASN A 418 4.23 -7.61 -11.20
C ASN A 418 4.89 -6.93 -12.41
N TYR A 419 5.97 -6.19 -12.20
CA TYR A 419 6.67 -5.44 -13.24
C TYR A 419 7.91 -6.17 -13.77
N LEU A 420 8.33 -7.27 -13.15
CA LEU A 420 9.58 -7.96 -13.52
C LEU A 420 9.60 -8.46 -14.97
N LEU A 421 8.45 -8.83 -15.54
CA LEU A 421 8.35 -9.26 -16.94
C LEU A 421 8.42 -8.10 -17.94
N VAL A 422 8.08 -6.89 -17.53
CA VAL A 422 7.98 -5.70 -18.40
C VAL A 422 9.05 -4.66 -18.08
N GLN A 423 9.96 -4.98 -17.17
CA GLN A 423 11.02 -4.08 -16.76
C GLN A 423 12.03 -3.90 -17.90
N ASN A 424 12.32 -2.65 -18.23
CA ASN A 424 13.43 -2.33 -19.12
C ASN A 424 14.73 -2.48 -18.34
N VAL A 425 15.61 -3.36 -18.85
CA VAL A 425 16.87 -3.71 -18.21
C VAL A 425 17.99 -3.55 -19.23
N ASP A 426 19.03 -2.81 -18.85
CA ASP A 426 20.27 -2.76 -19.61
C ASP A 426 21.08 -4.03 -19.37
N TRP A 427 21.38 -4.74 -20.45
CA TRP A 427 22.02 -6.06 -20.41
C TRP A 427 23.52 -5.97 -20.64
N ILE A 428 24.29 -6.62 -19.78
CA ILE A 428 25.73 -6.83 -19.91
C ILE A 428 25.96 -8.25 -20.46
N PRO A 429 26.36 -8.40 -21.75
CA PRO A 429 26.42 -9.69 -22.44
C PRO A 429 27.68 -10.52 -22.17
N SER A 430 28.72 -9.96 -21.56
CA SER A 430 29.96 -10.71 -21.25
C SER A 430 29.90 -11.28 -19.84
N LEU A 431 29.92 -12.62 -19.77
CA LEU A 431 30.08 -13.41 -18.55
C LEU A 431 31.42 -14.15 -18.56
N ASP A 432 32.40 -13.70 -19.35
CA ASP A 432 33.66 -14.42 -19.58
C ASP A 432 34.48 -14.66 -18.31
N SER A 433 34.25 -13.86 -17.25
CA SER A 433 34.85 -14.01 -15.93
C SER A 433 34.06 -14.91 -14.98
N VAL A 434 32.88 -15.37 -15.36
CA VAL A 434 31.95 -16.12 -14.52
C VAL A 434 32.06 -17.61 -14.82
N GLN A 435 32.65 -18.37 -13.90
CA GLN A 435 32.69 -19.82 -13.98
C GLN A 435 31.32 -20.41 -13.60
N LEU A 436 30.49 -20.70 -14.61
CA LEU A 436 29.18 -21.32 -14.43
C LEU A 436 29.13 -22.63 -15.23
N ASP A 437 28.90 -23.76 -14.56
CA ASP A 437 28.69 -25.03 -15.23
C ASP A 437 27.28 -25.07 -15.84
N GLU A 438 27.17 -24.65 -17.10
CA GLU A 438 25.90 -24.62 -17.85
C GLU A 438 25.22 -25.99 -17.92
N SER A 439 25.98 -27.10 -17.85
CA SER A 439 25.40 -28.44 -17.94
C SER A 439 24.53 -28.78 -16.72
N SER A 440 24.79 -28.11 -15.59
CA SER A 440 24.05 -28.25 -14.34
C SER A 440 22.80 -27.36 -14.25
N LEU A 441 22.66 -26.38 -15.15
CA LEU A 441 21.58 -25.40 -15.12
C LEU A 441 20.32 -25.96 -15.76
N LYS A 442 19.44 -26.47 -14.90
CA LYS A 442 18.15 -27.01 -15.29
C LYS A 442 17.08 -26.74 -14.24
N GLY A 443 15.84 -26.79 -14.69
CA GLY A 443 14.67 -26.67 -13.82
C GLY A 443 13.48 -27.40 -14.41
N VAL A 444 12.36 -27.37 -13.69
CA VAL A 444 11.11 -28.00 -14.10
C VAL A 444 10.07 -26.91 -14.34
N VAL A 445 9.40 -26.98 -15.49
CA VAL A 445 8.33 -26.04 -15.82
C VAL A 445 7.16 -26.27 -14.87
N ASP A 446 6.71 -25.22 -14.20
CA ASP A 446 5.63 -25.25 -13.22
C ASP A 446 4.99 -23.85 -13.12
N TYR A 447 4.03 -23.67 -12.21
CA TYR A 447 3.42 -22.38 -11.94
C TYR A 447 4.01 -21.73 -10.70
N HIS A 448 4.21 -20.41 -10.79
CA HIS A 448 4.25 -19.55 -9.64
C HIS A 448 2.82 -19.19 -9.25
N HIS A 449 2.48 -19.40 -7.98
CA HIS A 449 1.14 -19.19 -7.48
C HIS A 449 1.03 -17.89 -6.71
N LEU A 450 -0.05 -17.15 -6.96
CA LEU A 450 -0.49 -16.07 -6.08
C LEU A 450 -1.73 -16.51 -5.31
N LEU A 451 -2.00 -15.83 -4.20
CA LEU A 451 -3.18 -16.05 -3.37
C LEU A 451 -4.31 -15.10 -3.76
N THR A 452 -5.52 -15.64 -3.81
CA THR A 452 -6.80 -14.93 -3.92
C THR A 452 -7.79 -15.54 -2.92
N VAL A 453 -9.07 -15.23 -3.05
CA VAL A 453 -10.14 -15.88 -2.31
C VAL A 453 -11.05 -16.69 -3.23
N GLU A 454 -11.64 -17.75 -2.69
CA GLU A 454 -12.79 -18.43 -3.26
C GLU A 454 -13.92 -18.52 -2.25
N ARG A 455 -15.16 -18.53 -2.75
CA ARG A 455 -16.33 -18.69 -1.89
C ARG A 455 -16.32 -20.09 -1.30
N LEU A 456 -16.52 -20.18 0.01
CA LEU A 456 -16.84 -21.44 0.65
C LEU A 456 -18.28 -21.78 0.27
N GLU A 457 -18.49 -22.95 -0.34
CA GLU A 457 -19.83 -23.48 -0.52
C GLU A 457 -20.47 -23.58 0.86
N ASP A 458 -21.63 -22.93 1.00
CA ASP A 458 -22.33 -22.88 2.27
C ASP A 458 -22.68 -24.32 2.66
N LEU A 459 -22.00 -24.87 3.68
CA LEU A 459 -22.48 -26.04 4.40
C LEU A 459 -23.77 -25.61 5.11
N CYS A 460 -24.88 -25.56 4.38
CA CYS A 460 -26.19 -25.47 5.00
C CYS A 460 -26.33 -26.69 5.92
N PRO A 461 -26.57 -26.51 7.22
CA PRO A 461 -27.23 -27.56 7.98
C PRO A 461 -28.64 -27.67 7.41
N ASN A 462 -28.99 -28.86 6.90
CA ASN A 462 -30.38 -29.24 6.61
C ASN A 462 -31.27 -29.06 7.84
#